data_AF-A0A812WYI0-F1
#
_entry.id   AF-A0A812WYI0-F1
#
_cell.length_a   1.000
_cell.length_b   1.000
_cell.length_c   1.000
_cell.angle_alpha   90.00
_cell.angle_beta   90.00
_cell.angle_gamma   90.00
#
_symmetry.space_group_name_H-M   'P 1'
#
loop_
_entity.id
_entity.type
_entity.pdbx_description
1 polymer ?
#
loop_
_entity_poly.entity_id
_entity_poly.type
_entity_poly.pdbx_seq_one_letter_code
_entity_poly.pdbx_strand_id
1 'polypeptide(L)'
;MERRVDPEDGRAQTLDEMLLKYKGTYSKAEIEAYFRSECQLASEGKRTSAVAAAFASKDSSEINGLAEWLREVGYERSFQKVADWCRENGAVLLEEVQENWEQVRSDLGLEQGSGTGAHDEQVFQVAGLSAWLEEIELEDYLEDVLEWCHQHGVRALKEIQTRWEEILQELKFKTAKEQLPGKRVSVRVLKGKWQGSYMAQVLEVASTGIQIRHLEDDFEETLPLDALGGGKYLLEPVDSDEEATGDVQELLRTGRLRVDATGAGLQLRWVKLGYAVDKVERKPGQDDIREGDVVLAVGGSLLTGLDEDTVEERFRNSFGNGVGIVIGCMSELMKHPVDRIVEHVSAELRRAA
;
A
#
# COMPACT_ATOMS: atom_id res chain seq x y z
N MET A 1 22.81 21.76 -11.86
CA MET A 1 22.03 21.94 -10.61
C MET A 1 22.52 23.20 -9.93
N GLU A 2 21.63 24.12 -9.54
CA GLU A 2 21.99 25.35 -8.83
C GLU A 2 22.50 25.02 -7.42
N ARG A 3 23.70 25.50 -7.05
CA ARG A 3 24.27 25.36 -5.70
C ARG A 3 24.33 26.71 -5.00
N ARG A 4 23.89 26.74 -3.76
CA ARG A 4 23.92 27.93 -2.91
C ARG A 4 24.57 27.63 -1.58
N VAL A 5 25.21 28.62 -0.99
CA VAL A 5 25.91 28.54 0.30
C VAL A 5 24.90 28.79 1.42
N ASP A 6 24.70 27.80 2.29
CA ASP A 6 23.87 27.93 3.48
C ASP A 6 24.60 28.81 4.53
N PRO A 7 24.01 29.95 4.97
CA PRO A 7 24.65 30.82 5.95
C PRO A 7 24.84 30.19 7.33
N GLU A 8 24.09 29.13 7.68
CA GLU A 8 24.22 28.43 8.97
C GLU A 8 25.54 27.63 9.09
N ASP A 9 26.00 27.00 7.99
CA ASP A 9 27.18 26.11 8.02
C ASP A 9 28.26 26.46 6.99
N GLY A 10 28.01 27.42 6.11
CA GLY A 10 28.92 27.88 5.06
C GLY A 10 29.13 26.88 3.92
N ARG A 11 28.31 25.83 3.78
CA ARG A 11 28.47 24.79 2.75
C ARG A 11 27.62 25.09 1.52
N ALA A 12 28.20 24.86 0.34
CA ALA A 12 27.47 24.95 -0.92
C ALA A 12 26.62 23.69 -1.16
N GLN A 13 25.30 23.83 -1.07
CA GLN A 13 24.34 22.72 -1.19
C GLN A 13 23.33 22.96 -2.32
N THR A 14 22.74 21.88 -2.82
CA THR A 14 21.57 21.94 -3.71
C THR A 14 20.26 22.05 -2.90
N LEU A 15 19.15 22.37 -3.57
CA LEU A 15 17.84 22.41 -2.92
C LEU A 15 17.45 21.04 -2.32
N ASP A 16 17.78 19.94 -3.00
CA ASP A 16 17.48 18.59 -2.52
C ASP A 16 18.28 18.23 -1.26
N GLU A 17 19.56 18.61 -1.20
CA GLU A 17 20.40 18.44 -0.02
C GLU A 17 19.87 19.27 1.17
N MET A 18 19.37 20.47 0.90
CA MET A 18 18.72 21.33 1.91
C MET A 18 17.39 20.77 2.41
N LEU A 19 16.57 20.22 1.51
CA LEU A 19 15.32 19.54 1.89
C LEU A 19 15.57 18.34 2.78
N LEU A 20 16.66 17.60 2.55
CA LEU A 20 17.04 16.47 3.40
C LEU A 20 17.57 16.94 4.77
N LYS A 21 18.42 17.96 4.78
CA LYS A 21 19.03 18.52 6.02
C LYS A 21 17.99 19.07 6.99
N TYR A 22 16.98 19.77 6.49
CA TYR A 22 15.95 20.43 7.31
C TYR A 22 14.63 19.67 7.42
N LYS A 23 14.59 18.42 6.93
CA LYS A 23 13.40 17.56 6.97
C LYS A 23 12.88 17.39 8.40
N GLY A 24 11.59 17.64 8.61
CA GLY A 24 10.93 17.48 9.91
C GLY A 24 11.07 18.67 10.86
N THR A 25 11.90 19.67 10.53
CA THR A 25 11.99 20.92 11.29
C THR A 25 11.19 22.05 10.64
N TYR A 26 11.24 22.14 9.31
CA TYR A 26 10.52 23.13 8.52
C TYR A 26 9.71 22.47 7.41
N SER A 27 8.64 23.13 6.96
CA SER A 27 7.88 22.68 5.80
C SER A 27 8.69 22.85 4.51
N LYS A 28 8.37 22.06 3.47
CA LYS A 28 9.02 22.15 2.16
C LYS A 28 9.00 23.57 1.58
N ALA A 29 7.88 24.28 1.74
CA ALA A 29 7.73 25.65 1.24
C ALA A 29 8.64 26.65 1.98
N GLU A 30 8.83 26.48 3.29
CA GLU A 30 9.74 27.31 4.09
C GLU A 30 11.20 27.07 3.70
N ILE A 31 11.59 25.81 3.45
CA ILE A 31 12.95 25.46 3.02
C ILE A 31 13.24 26.01 1.61
N GLU A 32 12.28 25.92 0.69
CA GLU A 32 12.42 26.51 -0.66
C GLU A 32 12.54 28.04 -0.61
N ALA A 33 11.77 28.69 0.26
CA ALA A 33 11.86 30.14 0.46
C ALA A 33 13.23 30.53 1.03
N TYR A 34 13.71 29.82 2.06
CA TYR A 34 15.03 30.00 2.67
C TYR A 34 16.17 29.82 1.66
N PHE A 35 16.14 28.74 0.87
CA PHE A 35 17.14 28.49 -0.18
C PHE A 35 17.21 29.63 -1.20
N ARG A 36 16.07 30.27 -1.52
CA ARG A 36 16.01 31.36 -2.51
C ARG A 36 16.37 32.72 -1.94
N SER A 37 15.99 33.03 -0.70
CA SER A 37 16.18 34.36 -0.11
C SER A 37 17.47 34.50 0.68
N GLU A 38 17.85 33.50 1.47
CA GLU A 38 18.96 33.61 2.44
C GLU A 38 20.27 32.99 1.92
N CYS A 39 20.20 31.95 1.09
CA CYS A 39 21.40 31.27 0.59
C CYS A 39 22.03 32.00 -0.60
N GLN A 40 23.35 32.20 -0.53
CA GLN A 40 24.09 32.94 -1.55
C GLN A 40 24.48 32.02 -2.71
N LEU A 41 24.31 32.49 -3.95
CA LEU A 41 24.82 31.76 -5.12
C LEU A 41 26.33 31.55 -4.99
N ALA A 42 26.77 30.30 -5.05
CA ALA A 42 28.18 30.00 -5.09
C ALA A 42 28.75 30.56 -6.40
N SER A 43 29.42 31.72 -6.33
CA SER A 43 29.96 32.39 -7.52
C SER A 43 30.89 31.44 -8.27
N GLU A 44 30.66 31.25 -9.57
CA GLU A 44 31.53 30.51 -10.49
C GLU A 44 32.87 31.26 -10.66
N GLY A 45 33.74 31.13 -9.65
CA GLY A 45 35.06 31.74 -9.61
C GLY A 45 36.12 30.83 -10.24
N LYS A 46 36.43 31.12 -11.51
CA LYS A 46 37.74 30.93 -12.20
C LYS A 46 38.76 30.01 -11.48
N ARG A 47 38.94 28.79 -11.99
CA ARG A 47 40.22 28.06 -11.85
C ARG A 47 41.07 28.30 -13.09
N THR A 48 41.86 29.38 -13.05
CA THR A 48 43.01 29.58 -13.91
C THR A 48 44.10 28.56 -13.60
N SER A 49 44.56 27.87 -14.65
CA SER A 49 45.95 27.47 -14.93
C SER A 49 46.95 27.52 -13.77
N ALA A 50 47.37 26.34 -13.28
CA ALA A 50 48.74 26.08 -12.81
C ALA A 50 48.92 24.62 -12.31
N VAL A 51 48.87 23.61 -13.21
CA VAL A 51 49.64 22.35 -13.04
C VAL A 51 50.05 21.81 -14.41
N ALA A 52 50.74 22.64 -15.19
CA ALA A 52 51.52 22.21 -16.34
C ALA A 52 52.99 22.52 -16.03
N ALA A 53 53.59 21.71 -15.15
CA ALA A 53 55.04 21.49 -14.98
C ALA A 53 55.34 20.87 -13.60
N ALA A 54 54.96 19.62 -13.38
CA ALA A 54 55.64 18.76 -12.41
C ALA A 54 55.25 17.29 -12.68
N PHE A 55 56.25 16.46 -12.93
CA PHE A 55 56.22 15.01 -13.16
C PHE A 55 56.22 14.52 -14.61
N ALA A 56 57.28 14.89 -15.33
CA ALA A 56 57.98 13.93 -16.17
C ALA A 56 58.78 12.97 -15.27
N SER A 57 58.74 11.68 -15.59
CA SER A 57 59.46 10.52 -15.02
C SER A 57 58.93 9.91 -13.70
N LYS A 58 57.89 9.09 -13.82
CA LYS A 58 57.78 7.77 -13.18
C LYS A 58 56.63 6.98 -13.84
N ASP A 59 56.79 5.66 -13.95
CA ASP A 59 55.86 4.69 -14.55
C ASP A 59 54.38 5.12 -14.59
N SER A 60 53.83 5.26 -15.79
CA SER A 60 52.44 5.66 -16.06
C SER A 60 51.47 4.46 -16.07
N SER A 61 51.74 3.42 -15.29
CA SER A 61 51.07 2.13 -15.43
C SER A 61 49.84 1.92 -14.55
N GLU A 62 49.41 2.90 -13.75
CA GLU A 62 48.25 2.70 -12.87
C GLU A 62 47.32 3.92 -12.90
N ILE A 63 46.29 3.86 -13.76
CA ILE A 63 45.08 4.63 -13.53
C ILE A 63 44.50 4.13 -12.20
N ASN A 64 44.52 4.98 -11.18
CA ASN A 64 44.04 4.62 -9.84
C ASN A 64 42.59 4.10 -9.93
N GLY A 65 42.34 2.91 -9.37
CA GLY A 65 41.02 2.27 -9.34
C GLY A 65 40.65 1.45 -10.58
N LEU A 66 41.44 1.46 -11.67
CA LEU A 66 41.10 0.72 -12.90
C LEU A 66 40.98 -0.80 -12.68
N ALA A 67 41.89 -1.38 -11.88
CA ALA A 67 41.88 -2.83 -11.62
C ALA A 67 40.67 -3.28 -10.79
N GLU A 68 40.23 -2.44 -9.85
CA GLU A 68 39.08 -2.69 -9.01
C GLU A 68 37.79 -2.54 -9.81
N TRP A 69 37.67 -1.45 -10.57
CA TRP A 69 36.54 -1.24 -11.46
C TRP A 69 36.39 -2.34 -12.52
N LEU A 70 37.47 -2.76 -13.18
CA LEU A 70 37.42 -3.86 -14.14
C LEU A 70 36.98 -5.19 -13.52
N ARG A 71 37.27 -5.41 -12.23
CA ARG A 71 36.78 -6.58 -11.49
C ARG A 71 35.28 -6.47 -11.22
N GLU A 72 34.79 -5.28 -10.88
CA GLU A 72 33.35 -5.03 -10.67
C GLU A 72 32.54 -5.25 -11.95
N VAL A 73 33.08 -4.87 -13.11
CA VAL A 73 32.41 -5.06 -14.41
C VAL A 73 32.70 -6.42 -15.07
N GLY A 74 33.47 -7.31 -14.43
CA GLY A 74 33.73 -8.67 -14.91
C GLY A 74 34.77 -8.80 -16.04
N TYR A 75 35.67 -7.83 -16.16
CA TYR A 75 36.72 -7.76 -17.17
C TYR A 75 38.14 -7.75 -16.56
N GLU A 76 38.34 -8.34 -15.36
CA GLU A 76 39.64 -8.32 -14.69
C GLU A 76 40.78 -8.94 -15.53
N ARG A 77 40.44 -9.93 -16.37
CA ARG A 77 41.40 -10.58 -17.29
C ARG A 77 41.85 -9.70 -18.45
N SER A 78 41.11 -8.64 -18.73
CA SER A 78 41.40 -7.66 -19.78
C SER A 78 42.16 -6.44 -19.25
N PHE A 79 42.57 -6.43 -17.98
CA PHE A 79 43.27 -5.31 -17.36
C PHE A 79 44.40 -4.75 -18.21
N GLN A 80 45.32 -5.61 -18.67
CA GLN A 80 46.46 -5.16 -19.47
C GLN A 80 46.03 -4.52 -20.80
N LYS A 81 45.03 -5.09 -21.47
CA LYS A 81 44.52 -4.58 -22.75
C LYS A 81 43.87 -3.20 -22.58
N VAL A 82 43.09 -3.03 -21.52
CA VAL A 82 42.45 -1.75 -21.21
C VAL A 82 43.51 -0.72 -20.80
N ALA A 83 44.48 -1.10 -19.99
CA ALA A 83 45.60 -0.22 -19.61
C ALA A 83 46.42 0.23 -20.84
N ASP A 84 46.62 -0.65 -21.81
CA ASP A 84 47.31 -0.31 -23.07
C ASP A 84 46.45 0.63 -23.94
N TRP A 85 45.14 0.38 -24.07
CA TRP A 85 44.22 1.27 -24.76
C TRP A 85 44.20 2.67 -24.13
N CYS A 86 44.22 2.76 -22.79
CA CYS A 86 44.25 4.05 -22.09
C CYS A 86 45.53 4.83 -22.42
N ARG A 87 46.67 4.13 -22.52
CA ARG A 87 47.95 4.73 -22.91
C ARG A 87 47.94 5.25 -24.34
N GLU A 88 47.30 4.52 -25.26
CA GLU A 88 47.22 4.88 -26.67
C GLU A 88 46.24 6.05 -26.91
N ASN A 89 45.16 6.13 -26.14
CA ASN A 89 44.13 7.16 -26.29
C ASN A 89 44.27 8.33 -25.31
N GLY A 90 45.31 8.32 -24.47
CA GLY A 90 45.62 9.40 -23.53
C GLY A 90 44.66 9.50 -22.34
N ALA A 91 43.93 8.44 -22.02
CA ALA A 91 43.11 8.37 -20.82
C ALA A 91 44.01 8.21 -19.60
N VAL A 92 43.90 9.15 -18.65
CA VAL A 92 44.73 9.22 -17.44
C VAL A 92 43.90 9.14 -16.15
N LEU A 93 42.58 9.29 -16.25
CA LEU A 93 41.62 9.17 -15.15
C LEU A 93 40.64 8.01 -15.36
N LEU A 94 40.15 7.42 -14.27
CA LEU A 94 39.19 6.31 -14.34
C LEU A 94 37.87 6.75 -14.98
N GLU A 95 37.44 7.97 -14.68
CA GLU A 95 36.21 8.57 -15.22
C GLU A 95 36.27 8.67 -16.75
N GLU A 96 37.44 8.97 -17.34
CA GLU A 96 37.61 9.01 -18.79
C GLU A 96 37.45 7.61 -19.41
N VAL A 97 37.94 6.56 -18.73
CA VAL A 97 37.77 5.17 -19.17
C VAL A 97 36.31 4.74 -19.05
N GLN A 98 35.61 5.16 -18.00
CA GLN A 98 34.19 4.88 -17.79
C GLN A 98 33.33 5.57 -18.84
N GLU A 99 33.58 6.85 -19.13
CA GLU A 99 32.87 7.63 -20.14
C GLU A 99 33.08 7.07 -21.57
N ASN A 100 34.25 6.47 -21.83
CA ASN A 100 34.58 5.89 -23.14
C ASN A 100 34.46 4.35 -23.19
N TRP A 101 33.81 3.72 -22.21
CA TRP A 101 33.82 2.26 -22.07
C TRP A 101 33.28 1.50 -23.28
N GLU A 102 32.28 2.06 -23.98
CA GLU A 102 31.76 1.44 -25.21
C GLU A 102 32.80 1.39 -26.33
N GLN A 103 33.57 2.46 -26.49
CA GLN A 103 34.66 2.54 -27.46
C GLN A 103 35.78 1.56 -27.08
N VAL A 104 36.16 1.53 -25.80
CA VAL A 104 37.15 0.57 -25.26
C VAL A 104 36.74 -0.86 -25.58
N ARG A 105 35.46 -1.22 -25.37
CA ARG A 105 34.97 -2.56 -25.66
C ARG A 105 35.01 -2.89 -27.14
N SER A 106 34.62 -1.94 -27.99
CA SER A 106 34.64 -2.09 -29.44
C SER A 106 36.05 -2.31 -29.97
N ASP A 107 36.99 -1.44 -29.58
CA ASP A 107 38.39 -1.48 -30.07
C ASP A 107 39.13 -2.74 -29.61
N LEU A 108 38.84 -3.21 -28.39
CA LEU A 108 39.49 -4.37 -27.81
C LEU A 108 38.79 -5.70 -28.15
N GLY A 109 37.69 -5.67 -28.92
CA GLY A 109 36.90 -6.85 -29.26
C GLY A 109 36.35 -7.56 -28.02
N LEU A 110 35.95 -6.79 -27.00
CA LEU A 110 35.41 -7.27 -25.73
C LEU A 110 33.88 -7.46 -25.76
N GLU A 111 33.31 -7.62 -26.94
CA GLU A 111 31.88 -7.89 -27.09
C GLU A 111 31.50 -9.13 -26.29
N GLN A 112 30.43 -9.01 -25.50
CA GLN A 112 29.88 -10.14 -24.76
C GLN A 112 29.64 -11.26 -25.77
N GLY A 113 30.33 -12.39 -25.61
CA GLY A 113 30.16 -13.53 -26.49
C GLY A 113 28.69 -13.83 -26.62
N SER A 114 28.15 -13.72 -27.84
CA SER A 114 26.83 -14.23 -28.17
C SER A 114 26.90 -15.75 -28.00
N GLY A 115 26.68 -16.21 -26.78
CA GLY A 115 26.59 -17.61 -26.43
C GLY A 115 25.33 -18.20 -27.02
N THR A 116 25.43 -18.72 -28.24
CA THR A 116 24.48 -19.71 -28.74
C THR A 116 24.64 -21.00 -27.92
N GLY A 117 23.63 -21.33 -27.12
CA GLY A 117 23.34 -22.72 -26.75
C GLY A 117 23.85 -23.21 -25.40
N ALA A 118 23.15 -22.82 -24.33
CA ALA A 118 22.67 -23.67 -23.25
C ALA A 118 21.80 -22.79 -22.35
N HIS A 119 20.62 -23.26 -21.94
CA HIS A 119 19.83 -22.62 -20.90
C HIS A 119 20.62 -22.67 -19.60
N ASP A 120 21.47 -21.67 -19.39
CA ASP A 120 22.02 -21.32 -18.10
C ASP A 120 21.03 -20.29 -17.54
N GLU A 121 20.29 -20.67 -16.51
CA GLU A 121 19.57 -19.72 -15.67
C GLU A 121 20.60 -18.76 -15.07
N GLN A 122 21.00 -17.74 -15.84
CA GLN A 122 21.72 -16.61 -15.28
C GLN A 122 20.76 -15.93 -14.33
N VAL A 123 20.93 -16.27 -13.05
CA VAL A 123 20.20 -15.70 -11.93
C VAL A 123 20.29 -14.19 -12.05
N PHE A 124 19.16 -13.57 -12.38
CA PHE A 124 19.06 -12.12 -12.44
C PHE A 124 19.33 -11.59 -11.03
N GLN A 125 20.44 -10.86 -10.85
CA GLN A 125 20.83 -10.31 -9.55
C GLN A 125 20.93 -8.80 -9.62
N VAL A 126 20.36 -8.13 -8.63
CA VAL A 126 20.59 -6.71 -8.37
C VAL A 126 21.44 -6.62 -7.11
N ALA A 127 22.67 -6.12 -7.26
CA ALA A 127 23.61 -6.02 -6.15
C ALA A 127 23.02 -5.18 -5.00
N GLY A 128 23.05 -5.73 -3.78
CA GLY A 128 22.56 -5.07 -2.57
C GLY A 128 21.05 -5.14 -2.34
N LEU A 129 20.26 -5.72 -3.27
CA LEU A 129 18.80 -5.79 -3.14
C LEU A 129 18.34 -6.60 -1.92
N SER A 130 18.89 -7.80 -1.72
CA SER A 130 18.50 -8.66 -0.59
C SER A 130 18.77 -8.00 0.76
N ALA A 131 19.96 -7.38 0.93
CA ALA A 131 20.30 -6.67 2.16
C ALA A 131 19.41 -5.44 2.39
N TRP A 132 19.03 -4.73 1.32
CA TRP A 132 18.12 -3.59 1.41
C TRP A 132 16.69 -4.01 1.76
N LEU A 133 16.19 -5.13 1.22
CA LEU A 133 14.88 -5.69 1.57
C LEU A 133 14.82 -6.14 3.04
N GLU A 134 15.89 -6.76 3.54
CA GLU A 134 16.03 -7.11 4.96
C GLU A 134 16.03 -5.85 5.85
N GLU A 135 16.69 -4.76 5.44
CA GLU A 135 16.69 -3.48 6.17
C GLU A 135 15.28 -2.87 6.31
N ILE A 136 14.39 -3.13 5.34
CA ILE A 136 13.01 -2.62 5.35
C ILE A 136 11.97 -3.69 5.72
N GLU A 137 12.40 -4.84 6.26
CA GLU A 137 11.55 -5.96 6.71
C GLU A 137 10.63 -6.53 5.62
N LEU A 138 11.14 -6.67 4.39
CA LEU A 138 10.42 -7.19 3.22
C LEU A 138 11.22 -8.26 2.46
N GLU A 139 12.07 -9.00 3.15
CA GLU A 139 12.89 -10.08 2.58
C GLU A 139 12.05 -11.16 1.88
N ASP A 140 10.82 -11.40 2.34
CA ASP A 140 9.88 -12.37 1.74
C ASP A 140 9.45 -11.98 0.32
N TYR A 141 9.63 -10.73 -0.08
CA TYR A 141 9.27 -10.22 -1.43
C TYR A 141 10.44 -10.24 -2.41
N LEU A 142 11.60 -10.82 -2.04
CA LEU A 142 12.80 -10.79 -2.88
C LEU A 142 12.57 -11.36 -4.29
N GLU A 143 11.88 -12.49 -4.40
CA GLU A 143 11.59 -13.13 -5.69
C GLU A 143 10.69 -12.24 -6.56
N ASP A 144 9.65 -11.64 -5.97
CA ASP A 144 8.73 -10.77 -6.69
C ASP A 144 9.39 -9.47 -7.16
N VAL A 145 10.25 -8.87 -6.32
CA VAL A 145 11.00 -7.66 -6.70
C VAL A 145 12.00 -7.99 -7.80
N LEU A 146 12.66 -9.15 -7.76
CA LEU A 146 13.55 -9.59 -8.83
C LEU A 146 12.80 -9.84 -10.15
N GLU A 147 11.62 -10.44 -10.07
CA GLU A 147 10.74 -10.62 -11.23
C GLU A 147 10.33 -9.26 -11.83
N TRP A 148 9.91 -8.31 -10.98
CA TRP A 148 9.57 -6.96 -11.42
C TRP A 148 10.76 -6.26 -12.09
N CYS A 149 11.95 -6.38 -11.49
CA CYS A 149 13.18 -5.81 -12.05
C CYS A 149 13.54 -6.43 -13.40
N HIS A 150 13.34 -7.74 -13.55
CA HIS A 150 13.54 -8.43 -14.82
C HIS A 150 12.57 -7.93 -15.89
N GLN A 151 11.27 -7.81 -15.57
CA GLN A 151 10.23 -7.34 -16.49
C GLN A 151 10.45 -5.90 -16.94
N HIS A 152 10.95 -5.04 -16.05
CA HIS A 152 11.16 -3.62 -16.31
C HIS A 152 12.60 -3.24 -16.69
N GLY A 153 13.49 -4.24 -16.80
CA GLY A 153 14.90 -4.03 -17.15
C GLY A 153 15.71 -3.25 -16.11
N VAL A 154 15.25 -3.20 -14.86
CA VAL A 154 15.90 -2.45 -13.77
C VAL A 154 17.05 -3.27 -13.20
N ARG A 155 18.27 -2.74 -13.24
CA ARG A 155 19.49 -3.46 -12.79
C ARG A 155 20.23 -2.81 -11.64
N ALA A 156 19.81 -1.64 -11.18
CA ALA A 156 20.47 -0.88 -10.14
C ALA A 156 19.55 -0.67 -8.92
N LEU A 157 20.08 -0.90 -7.71
CA LEU A 157 19.33 -0.69 -6.46
C LEU A 157 18.75 0.72 -6.34
N LYS A 158 19.47 1.74 -6.79
CA LYS A 158 19.02 3.14 -6.76
C LYS A 158 17.76 3.38 -7.60
N GLU A 159 17.61 2.67 -8.72
CA GLU A 159 16.43 2.74 -9.56
C GLU A 159 15.23 2.06 -8.90
N ILE A 160 15.46 0.90 -8.25
CA ILE A 160 14.45 0.21 -7.42
C ILE A 160 13.96 1.14 -6.32
N GLN A 161 14.87 1.76 -5.57
CA GLN A 161 14.54 2.72 -4.50
C GLN A 161 13.73 3.92 -5.03
N THR A 162 14.04 4.40 -6.23
CA THR A 162 13.32 5.53 -6.85
C THR A 162 11.91 5.14 -7.31
N ARG A 163 11.73 3.89 -7.75
CA ARG A 163 10.46 3.33 -8.23
C ARG A 163 9.74 2.49 -7.17
N TRP A 164 10.16 2.57 -5.92
CA TRP A 164 9.69 1.69 -4.85
C TRP A 164 8.18 1.75 -4.63
N GLU A 165 7.57 2.93 -4.77
CA GLU A 165 6.11 3.08 -4.67
C GLU A 165 5.35 2.31 -5.76
N GLU A 166 5.91 2.26 -6.98
CA GLU A 166 5.34 1.51 -8.11
C GLU A 166 5.48 0.00 -7.89
N ILE A 167 6.67 -0.44 -7.43
CA ILE A 167 6.94 -1.83 -7.04
C ILE A 167 5.99 -2.26 -5.93
N LEU A 168 5.85 -1.47 -4.87
CA LEU A 168 4.93 -1.77 -3.76
C LEU A 168 3.48 -1.87 -4.23
N GLN A 169 3.05 -1.05 -5.19
CA GLN A 169 1.70 -1.16 -5.75
C GLN A 169 1.52 -2.48 -6.51
N GLU A 170 2.49 -2.88 -7.33
CA GLU A 170 2.44 -4.15 -8.05
C GLU A 170 2.54 -5.37 -7.12
N LEU A 171 3.39 -5.34 -6.11
CA LEU A 171 3.49 -6.39 -5.09
C LEU A 171 2.18 -6.53 -4.32
N LYS A 172 1.64 -5.42 -3.81
CA LYS A 172 0.32 -5.40 -3.16
C LYS A 172 -0.76 -5.95 -4.07
N PHE A 173 -0.71 -5.61 -5.37
CA PHE A 173 -1.64 -6.12 -6.36
C PHE A 173 -1.49 -7.63 -6.60
N LYS A 174 -0.26 -8.14 -6.73
CA LYS A 174 0.03 -9.56 -6.94
C LYS A 174 -0.42 -10.40 -5.74
N THR A 175 -0.01 -10.02 -4.53
CA THR A 175 -0.44 -10.69 -3.29
C THR A 175 -1.95 -10.64 -3.12
N ALA A 176 -2.58 -9.48 -3.34
CA ALA A 176 -4.03 -9.34 -3.28
C ALA A 176 -4.73 -10.23 -4.30
N LYS A 177 -4.23 -10.29 -5.53
CA LYS A 177 -4.82 -11.07 -6.63
C LYS A 177 -4.78 -12.58 -6.40
N GLU A 178 -3.75 -13.07 -5.73
CA GLU A 178 -3.61 -14.49 -5.43
C GLU A 178 -4.37 -14.90 -4.17
N GLN A 179 -4.41 -14.05 -3.15
CA GLN A 179 -4.88 -14.44 -1.81
C GLN A 179 -6.32 -14.02 -1.48
N LEU A 180 -6.81 -12.92 -2.07
CA LEU A 180 -8.10 -12.35 -1.69
C LEU A 180 -9.33 -12.95 -2.40
N PRO A 181 -9.29 -13.37 -3.69
CA PRO A 181 -10.49 -13.87 -4.35
C PRO A 181 -11.20 -14.98 -3.55
N GLY A 182 -12.51 -14.82 -3.36
CA GLY A 182 -13.36 -15.72 -2.57
C GLY A 182 -13.31 -15.50 -1.06
N LYS A 183 -12.34 -14.73 -0.53
CA LYS A 183 -12.21 -14.45 0.91
C LYS A 183 -13.26 -13.46 1.40
N ARG A 184 -13.61 -13.58 2.68
CA ARG A 184 -14.40 -12.58 3.40
C ARG A 184 -13.45 -11.51 3.92
N VAL A 185 -13.86 -10.26 3.83
CA VAL A 185 -13.10 -9.10 4.29
C VAL A 185 -14.00 -8.16 5.07
N SER A 186 -13.42 -7.54 6.09
CA SER A 186 -13.97 -6.35 6.75
C SER A 186 -13.46 -5.12 5.98
N VAL A 187 -14.38 -4.33 5.44
CA VAL A 187 -14.08 -3.09 4.72
C VAL A 187 -14.39 -1.92 5.63
N ARG A 188 -13.37 -1.17 6.03
CA ARG A 188 -13.50 0.05 6.83
C ARG A 188 -13.35 1.28 5.95
N VAL A 189 -14.35 2.16 5.96
CA VAL A 189 -14.33 3.45 5.25
C VAL A 189 -13.73 4.52 6.15
N LEU A 190 -12.51 4.95 5.81
CA LEU A 190 -11.72 5.93 6.57
C LEU A 190 -12.05 7.38 6.18
N LYS A 191 -12.44 7.62 4.91
CA LYS A 191 -12.76 8.96 4.39
C LYS A 191 -13.97 8.93 3.48
N GLY A 192 -14.85 9.93 3.61
CA GLY A 192 -16.00 10.11 2.74
C GLY A 192 -17.24 10.59 3.49
N LYS A 193 -18.35 10.70 2.77
CA LYS A 193 -19.67 10.99 3.35
C LYS A 193 -20.17 9.85 4.25
N TRP A 194 -19.72 8.64 3.94
CA TRP A 194 -20.00 7.43 4.71
C TRP A 194 -18.74 7.03 5.46
N GLN A 195 -18.88 6.77 6.76
CA GLN A 195 -17.83 6.26 7.64
C GLN A 195 -18.41 5.06 8.38
N GLY A 196 -17.62 4.02 8.56
CA GLY A 196 -18.07 2.78 9.18
C GLY A 196 -17.33 1.56 8.63
N SER A 197 -17.73 0.38 9.09
CA SER A 197 -17.21 -0.90 8.62
C SER A 197 -18.34 -1.78 8.15
N TYR A 198 -18.14 -2.52 7.07
CA TYR A 198 -19.08 -3.52 6.55
C TYR A 198 -18.34 -4.78 6.11
N MET A 199 -19.08 -5.88 6.05
CA MET A 199 -18.53 -7.18 5.66
C MET A 199 -18.80 -7.45 4.19
N ALA A 200 -17.79 -7.93 3.46
CA ALA A 200 -17.91 -8.25 2.05
C ALA A 200 -17.19 -9.55 1.68
N GLN A 201 -17.60 -10.17 0.58
CA GLN A 201 -16.84 -11.22 -0.09
C GLN A 201 -16.09 -10.61 -1.27
N VAL A 202 -14.81 -10.90 -1.40
CA VAL A 202 -14.03 -10.51 -2.57
C VAL A 202 -14.41 -11.44 -3.73
N LEU A 203 -14.91 -10.85 -4.81
CA LEU A 203 -15.28 -11.58 -6.02
C LEU A 203 -14.08 -11.74 -6.95
N GLU A 204 -13.41 -10.62 -7.22
CA GLU A 204 -12.29 -10.55 -8.16
C GLU A 204 -11.33 -9.44 -7.76
N VAL A 205 -10.05 -9.60 -8.10
CA VAL A 205 -9.04 -8.54 -8.02
C VAL A 205 -8.56 -8.25 -9.44
N ALA A 206 -8.94 -7.08 -9.96
CA ALA A 206 -8.63 -6.62 -11.30
C ALA A 206 -7.73 -5.37 -11.25
N SER A 207 -7.09 -5.03 -12.37
CA SER A 207 -6.21 -3.85 -12.45
C SER A 207 -6.92 -2.53 -12.11
N THR A 208 -8.25 -2.49 -12.20
CA THR A 208 -9.08 -1.33 -11.85
C THR A 208 -9.46 -1.26 -10.38
N GLY A 209 -9.30 -2.33 -9.60
CA GLY A 209 -9.80 -2.41 -8.24
C GLY A 209 -10.09 -3.82 -7.74
N ILE A 210 -10.54 -3.90 -6.49
CA ILE A 210 -11.04 -5.12 -5.87
C ILE A 210 -12.56 -5.10 -5.99
N GLN A 211 -13.12 -6.02 -6.77
CA GLN A 211 -14.56 -6.21 -6.84
C GLN A 211 -15.02 -7.00 -5.62
N ILE A 212 -16.00 -6.47 -4.91
CA ILE A 212 -16.55 -7.05 -3.71
C ILE A 212 -18.07 -7.15 -3.80
N ARG A 213 -18.65 -8.12 -3.10
CA ARG A 213 -20.08 -8.22 -2.82
C ARG A 213 -20.32 -8.02 -1.34
N HIS A 214 -21.15 -7.06 -0.99
CA HIS A 214 -21.55 -6.80 0.39
C HIS A 214 -22.34 -8.01 0.91
N LEU A 215 -21.96 -8.51 2.09
CA LEU A 215 -22.68 -9.62 2.69
C LEU A 215 -24.06 -9.19 3.21
N GLU A 216 -24.24 -7.89 3.48
CA GLU A 216 -25.45 -7.31 4.07
C GLU A 216 -26.63 -7.27 3.11
N ASP A 217 -26.40 -6.92 1.85
CA ASP A 217 -27.47 -6.61 0.86
C ASP A 217 -27.15 -7.09 -0.56
N ASP A 218 -26.08 -7.88 -0.75
CA ASP A 218 -25.57 -8.34 -2.05
C ASP A 218 -25.17 -7.22 -3.02
N PHE A 219 -25.03 -5.97 -2.55
CA PHE A 219 -24.55 -4.89 -3.39
C PHE A 219 -23.12 -5.17 -3.85
N GLU A 220 -22.90 -5.11 -5.15
CA GLU A 220 -21.58 -5.27 -5.75
C GLU A 220 -20.96 -3.92 -6.05
N GLU A 221 -19.71 -3.74 -5.64
CA GLU A 221 -18.92 -2.55 -5.97
C GLU A 221 -17.47 -2.89 -6.28
N THR A 222 -16.74 -1.92 -6.83
CA THR A 222 -15.31 -2.03 -7.08
C THR A 222 -14.57 -0.99 -6.25
N LEU A 223 -13.71 -1.45 -5.35
CA LEU A 223 -12.85 -0.60 -4.54
C LEU A 223 -11.56 -0.28 -5.32
N PRO A 224 -11.29 0.98 -5.66
CA PRO A 224 -10.07 1.36 -6.39
C PRO A 224 -8.81 1.02 -5.59
N LEU A 225 -7.78 0.46 -6.23
CA LEU A 225 -6.55 0.03 -5.55
C LEU A 225 -5.82 1.20 -4.87
N ASP A 226 -5.80 2.36 -5.50
CA ASP A 226 -5.21 3.61 -4.99
C ASP A 226 -5.94 4.16 -3.76
N ALA A 227 -7.17 3.70 -3.53
CA ALA A 227 -7.98 4.09 -2.38
C ALA A 227 -7.82 3.13 -1.18
N LEU A 228 -7.09 2.01 -1.31
CA LEU A 228 -6.87 1.02 -0.25
C LEU A 228 -5.69 1.41 0.68
N GLY A 229 -5.47 0.64 1.75
CA GLY A 229 -4.26 0.73 2.57
C GLY A 229 -4.10 2.02 3.37
N GLY A 230 -5.20 2.67 3.76
CA GLY A 230 -5.17 3.92 4.55
C GLY A 230 -5.55 5.19 3.78
N GLY A 231 -5.76 5.08 2.46
CA GLY A 231 -6.26 6.19 1.64
C GLY A 231 -7.71 6.56 1.99
N LYS A 232 -8.64 5.73 1.52
CA LYS A 232 -10.09 5.85 1.74
C LYS A 232 -10.67 4.60 2.41
N TYR A 233 -10.16 3.43 2.06
CA TYR A 233 -10.60 2.14 2.56
C TYR A 233 -9.44 1.41 3.23
N LEU A 234 -9.76 0.63 4.26
CA LEU A 234 -8.90 -0.38 4.84
C LEU A 234 -9.62 -1.73 4.71
N LEU A 235 -8.94 -2.71 4.12
CA LEU A 235 -9.46 -4.07 3.96
C LEU A 235 -8.69 -4.99 4.89
N GLU A 236 -9.42 -5.70 5.72
CA GLU A 236 -8.86 -6.66 6.68
C GLU A 236 -9.45 -8.03 6.33
N PRO A 237 -8.64 -9.03 5.94
CA PRO A 237 -9.12 -10.40 5.76
C PRO A 237 -9.80 -10.90 7.03
N VAL A 238 -10.90 -11.63 6.86
CA VAL A 238 -11.55 -12.36 7.94
C VAL A 238 -11.37 -13.83 7.64
N ASP A 239 -10.60 -14.51 8.49
CA ASP A 239 -10.28 -15.92 8.32
C ASP A 239 -11.57 -16.74 8.20
N SER A 240 -11.70 -17.46 7.09
CA SER A 240 -12.91 -18.22 6.74
C SER A 240 -13.18 -19.39 7.69
N ASP A 241 -12.14 -19.83 8.41
CA ASP A 241 -12.13 -21.08 9.16
C ASP A 241 -12.21 -20.84 10.68
N GLU A 242 -12.04 -19.60 11.13
CA GLU A 242 -12.50 -19.18 12.45
C GLU A 242 -14.00 -18.90 12.33
N GLU A 243 -14.83 -19.94 12.45
CA GLU A 243 -16.22 -19.73 12.88
C GLU A 243 -16.13 -18.81 14.10
N ALA A 244 -16.67 -17.58 13.97
CA ALA A 244 -16.58 -16.58 15.02
C ALA A 244 -16.90 -17.27 16.36
N THR A 245 -15.87 -17.33 17.20
CA THR A 245 -15.85 -18.18 18.41
C THR A 245 -16.75 -17.62 19.51
N GLY A 246 -17.25 -16.40 19.30
CA GLY A 246 -18.25 -15.76 20.14
C GLY A 246 -19.57 -16.50 20.17
N ASP A 247 -20.19 -16.53 21.33
CA ASP A 247 -21.56 -17.00 21.46
C ASP A 247 -22.50 -15.93 20.89
N VAL A 248 -23.23 -16.25 19.81
CA VAL A 248 -24.23 -15.36 19.20
C VAL A 248 -25.21 -14.86 20.27
N GLN A 249 -25.52 -15.69 21.25
CA GLN A 249 -26.39 -15.34 22.37
C GLN A 249 -25.92 -14.09 23.14
N GLU A 250 -24.62 -13.89 23.29
CA GLU A 250 -24.02 -12.75 24.01
C GLU A 250 -24.05 -11.45 23.17
N LEU A 251 -24.18 -11.59 21.85
CA LEU A 251 -24.30 -10.47 20.92
C LEU A 251 -25.75 -9.94 20.81
N LEU A 252 -26.73 -10.74 21.26
CA LEU A 252 -28.14 -10.38 21.24
C LEU A 252 -28.54 -9.61 22.49
N ARG A 253 -29.33 -8.57 22.29
CA ARG A 253 -29.98 -7.79 23.34
C ARG A 253 -31.47 -7.70 23.07
N THR A 254 -32.26 -7.67 24.14
CA THR A 254 -33.68 -7.37 24.05
C THR A 254 -33.93 -5.93 24.50
N GLY A 255 -34.90 -5.28 23.89
CA GLY A 255 -35.24 -3.90 24.18
C GLY A 255 -36.69 -3.59 23.86
N ARG A 256 -37.05 -2.31 23.94
CA ARG A 256 -38.38 -1.82 23.56
C ARG A 256 -38.28 -0.64 22.60
N LEU A 257 -39.08 -0.69 21.54
CA LEU A 257 -39.20 0.40 20.60
C LEU A 257 -39.95 1.57 21.23
N ARG A 258 -39.38 2.78 21.19
CA ARG A 258 -40.08 4.01 21.59
C ARG A 258 -40.65 4.69 20.36
N VAL A 259 -41.94 5.03 20.41
CA VAL A 259 -42.65 5.69 19.30
C VAL A 259 -43.48 6.83 19.85
N ASP A 260 -43.35 8.02 19.25
CA ASP A 260 -44.21 9.18 19.54
C ASP A 260 -45.07 9.56 18.33
N ALA A 261 -45.67 10.75 18.36
CA ALA A 261 -46.54 11.24 17.29
C ALA A 261 -45.84 11.38 15.91
N THR A 262 -44.51 11.44 15.89
CA THR A 262 -43.68 11.58 14.69
C THR A 262 -43.08 10.26 14.21
N GLY A 263 -43.22 9.19 14.98
CA GLY A 263 -42.67 7.86 14.68
C GLY A 263 -41.60 7.43 15.69
N ALA A 264 -40.70 6.54 15.27
CA ALA A 264 -39.65 5.99 16.13
C ALA A 264 -38.36 6.83 16.13
N GLY A 265 -38.22 7.80 15.23
CA GLY A 265 -36.97 8.58 15.08
C GLY A 265 -35.78 7.70 14.70
N LEU A 266 -36.00 6.71 13.84
CA LEU A 266 -34.98 5.80 13.35
C LEU A 266 -34.84 5.95 11.83
N GLN A 267 -33.60 6.05 11.34
CA GLN A 267 -33.30 5.80 9.93
C GLN A 267 -32.87 4.35 9.79
N LEU A 268 -33.63 3.60 9.00
CA LEU A 268 -33.47 2.16 8.84
C LEU A 268 -33.16 1.83 7.39
N ARG A 269 -32.29 0.83 7.20
CA ARG A 269 -31.97 0.24 5.90
C ARG A 269 -32.17 -1.27 5.99
N TRP A 270 -32.83 -1.86 4.99
CA TRP A 270 -32.96 -3.31 4.93
C TRP A 270 -31.60 -3.96 4.68
N VAL A 271 -31.34 -5.03 5.41
CA VAL A 271 -30.20 -5.95 5.23
C VAL A 271 -30.70 -7.37 5.48
N LYS A 272 -29.94 -8.39 5.07
CA LYS A 272 -30.30 -9.81 5.26
C LYS A 272 -30.60 -10.19 6.71
N LEU A 273 -30.04 -9.47 7.68
CA LEU A 273 -30.31 -9.71 9.10
C LEU A 273 -31.62 -9.06 9.63
N GLY A 274 -32.19 -8.09 8.91
CA GLY A 274 -33.36 -7.31 9.33
C GLY A 274 -33.22 -5.83 8.97
N TYR A 275 -33.53 -4.93 9.90
CA TYR A 275 -33.32 -3.48 9.68
C TYR A 275 -32.08 -2.97 10.40
N ALA A 276 -31.06 -2.59 9.64
CA ALA A 276 -29.89 -1.88 10.14
C ALA A 276 -30.26 -0.45 10.57
N VAL A 277 -29.73 -0.01 11.69
CA VAL A 277 -29.99 1.30 12.28
C VAL A 277 -28.86 2.24 11.89
N ASP A 278 -29.10 3.03 10.85
CA ASP A 278 -28.12 3.99 10.34
C ASP A 278 -28.06 5.24 11.21
N LYS A 279 -29.21 5.65 11.79
CA LYS A 279 -29.29 6.85 12.62
C LYS A 279 -30.37 6.76 13.68
N VAL A 280 -30.08 7.30 14.87
CA VAL A 280 -31.05 7.48 15.95
C VAL A 280 -31.27 8.98 16.22
N GLU A 281 -32.50 9.45 15.99
CA GLU A 281 -32.86 10.84 16.27
C GLU A 281 -33.02 11.11 17.77
N ARG A 282 -32.84 12.38 18.17
CA ARG A 282 -32.97 12.80 19.58
C ARG A 282 -34.39 12.66 20.14
N LYS A 283 -35.41 12.64 19.28
CA LYS A 283 -36.83 12.49 19.67
C LYS A 283 -37.49 11.47 18.74
N PRO A 284 -38.24 10.48 19.27
CA PRO A 284 -38.45 10.19 20.69
C PRO A 284 -37.17 9.71 21.42
N GLY A 285 -36.10 9.41 20.67
CA GLY A 285 -34.91 8.74 21.17
C GLY A 285 -35.16 7.25 21.42
N GLN A 286 -34.08 6.48 21.48
CA GLN A 286 -34.13 5.06 21.81
C GLN A 286 -33.10 4.79 22.92
N ASP A 287 -33.51 4.07 23.96
CA ASP A 287 -32.62 3.76 25.08
C ASP A 287 -31.79 2.50 24.81
N ASP A 288 -32.40 1.52 24.15
CA ASP A 288 -31.80 0.19 23.91
C ASP A 288 -31.03 0.10 22.58
N ILE A 289 -31.43 0.92 21.59
CA ILE A 289 -30.94 0.88 20.20
C ILE A 289 -29.84 1.93 19.99
N ARG A 290 -28.79 1.55 19.28
CA ARG A 290 -27.69 2.41 18.88
C ARG A 290 -27.50 2.39 17.37
N GLU A 291 -26.87 3.44 16.84
CA GLU A 291 -26.39 3.43 15.45
C GLU A 291 -25.41 2.27 15.25
N GLY A 292 -25.57 1.53 14.15
CA GLY A 292 -24.83 0.30 13.87
C GLY A 292 -25.42 -0.99 14.47
N ASP A 293 -26.52 -0.89 15.24
CA ASP A 293 -27.32 -2.07 15.59
C ASP A 293 -28.17 -2.54 14.39
N VAL A 294 -28.58 -3.80 14.39
CA VAL A 294 -29.62 -4.35 13.53
C VAL A 294 -30.80 -4.83 14.36
N VAL A 295 -32.02 -4.52 13.92
CA VAL A 295 -33.26 -5.06 14.48
C VAL A 295 -33.55 -6.41 13.80
N LEU A 296 -33.44 -7.48 14.58
CA LEU A 296 -33.53 -8.87 14.15
C LEU A 296 -34.95 -9.43 14.31
N ALA A 297 -35.72 -8.86 15.25
CA ALA A 297 -37.11 -9.21 15.49
C ALA A 297 -37.88 -8.06 16.13
N VAL A 298 -39.21 -8.01 15.91
CA VAL A 298 -40.11 -6.98 16.44
C VAL A 298 -41.49 -7.56 16.75
N GLY A 299 -41.97 -7.34 17.97
CA GLY A 299 -43.30 -7.79 18.41
C GLY A 299 -43.51 -9.30 18.28
N GLY A 300 -42.49 -10.10 18.57
CA GLY A 300 -42.54 -11.56 18.40
C GLY A 300 -42.30 -12.06 16.96
N SER A 301 -42.18 -11.16 15.98
CA SER A 301 -41.93 -11.51 14.58
C SER A 301 -40.44 -11.46 14.25
N LEU A 302 -39.90 -12.58 13.75
CA LEU A 302 -38.55 -12.65 13.22
C LEU A 302 -38.43 -11.83 11.91
N LEU A 303 -37.32 -11.10 11.75
CA LEU A 303 -36.97 -10.35 10.54
C LEU A 303 -35.74 -10.93 9.80
N THR A 304 -34.85 -11.61 10.53
CA THR A 304 -33.62 -12.20 10.00
C THR A 304 -33.88 -13.23 8.91
N GLY A 305 -33.13 -13.12 7.81
CA GLY A 305 -33.16 -14.04 6.67
C GLY A 305 -34.32 -13.81 5.69
N LEU A 306 -35.04 -12.70 5.81
CA LEU A 306 -36.21 -12.39 4.98
C LEU A 306 -35.89 -11.29 3.95
N ASP A 307 -36.61 -11.32 2.83
CA ASP A 307 -36.59 -10.25 1.82
C ASP A 307 -37.17 -8.94 2.35
N GLU A 308 -36.85 -7.83 1.67
CA GLU A 308 -37.23 -6.47 2.06
C GLU A 308 -38.74 -6.30 2.25
N ASP A 309 -39.54 -6.79 1.29
CA ASP A 309 -41.00 -6.67 1.33
C ASP A 309 -41.57 -7.36 2.58
N THR A 310 -41.09 -8.57 2.87
CA THR A 310 -41.52 -9.34 4.04
C THR A 310 -41.06 -8.69 5.36
N VAL A 311 -39.84 -8.15 5.41
CA VAL A 311 -39.34 -7.41 6.58
C VAL A 311 -40.19 -6.17 6.83
N GLU A 312 -40.48 -5.40 5.78
CA GLU A 312 -41.30 -4.18 5.88
C GLU A 312 -42.71 -4.49 6.37
N GLU A 313 -43.35 -5.52 5.80
CA GLU A 313 -44.69 -5.95 6.21
C GLU A 313 -44.73 -6.35 7.69
N ARG A 314 -43.79 -7.20 8.13
CA ARG A 314 -43.73 -7.66 9.53
C ARG A 314 -43.44 -6.51 10.49
N PHE A 315 -42.51 -5.64 10.12
CA PHE A 315 -42.16 -4.49 10.94
C PHE A 315 -43.35 -3.56 11.10
N ARG A 316 -44.04 -3.24 9.99
CA ARG A 316 -45.24 -2.39 10.00
C ARG A 316 -46.37 -2.97 10.85
N ASN A 317 -46.62 -4.29 10.75
CA ASN A 317 -47.68 -4.96 11.50
C ASN A 317 -47.42 -4.99 13.02
N SER A 318 -46.15 -5.05 13.42
CA SER A 318 -45.73 -5.02 14.82
C SER A 318 -45.34 -3.63 15.32
N PHE A 319 -45.41 -2.58 14.49
CA PHE A 319 -44.88 -1.27 14.84
C PHE A 319 -45.71 -0.57 15.92
N GLY A 320 -45.09 -0.24 17.05
CA GLY A 320 -45.78 0.44 18.13
C GLY A 320 -44.88 0.82 19.31
N ASN A 321 -45.36 1.76 20.12
CA ASN A 321 -44.65 2.17 21.32
C ASN A 321 -44.63 1.04 22.37
N GLY A 322 -43.46 0.76 22.92
CA GLY A 322 -43.23 -0.27 23.94
C GLY A 322 -43.10 -1.70 23.39
N VAL A 323 -43.18 -1.88 22.07
CA VAL A 323 -43.07 -3.19 21.42
C VAL A 323 -41.68 -3.78 21.66
N GLY A 324 -41.64 -5.06 22.05
CA GLY A 324 -40.39 -5.78 22.28
C GLY A 324 -39.63 -6.00 20.98
N ILE A 325 -38.31 -5.81 21.03
CA ILE A 325 -37.40 -6.04 19.90
C ILE A 325 -36.22 -6.90 20.33
N VAL A 326 -35.65 -7.61 19.35
CA VAL A 326 -34.33 -8.26 19.49
C VAL A 326 -33.37 -7.51 18.58
N ILE A 327 -32.24 -7.07 19.13
CA ILE A 327 -31.24 -6.24 18.47
C ILE A 327 -29.83 -6.78 18.74
N GLY A 328 -28.87 -6.41 17.91
CA GLY A 328 -27.45 -6.65 18.18
C GLY A 328 -26.55 -5.86 17.24
N CYS A 329 -25.25 -5.84 17.53
CA CYS A 329 -24.28 -5.10 16.73
C CYS A 329 -24.12 -5.77 15.36
N MET A 330 -24.43 -5.04 14.28
CA MET A 330 -24.45 -5.59 12.93
C MET A 330 -23.09 -6.16 12.52
N SER A 331 -21.99 -5.43 12.76
CA SER A 331 -20.65 -5.86 12.36
C SER A 331 -20.18 -7.13 13.06
N GLU A 332 -20.61 -7.35 14.31
CA GLU A 332 -20.29 -8.58 15.04
C GLU A 332 -21.18 -9.74 14.59
N LEU A 333 -22.48 -9.51 14.43
CA LEU A 333 -23.42 -10.54 13.99
C LEU A 333 -23.10 -11.03 12.57
N MET A 334 -22.74 -10.14 11.66
CA MET A 334 -22.39 -10.49 10.27
C MET A 334 -21.16 -11.41 10.15
N LYS A 335 -20.39 -11.63 11.23
CA LYS A 335 -19.31 -12.62 11.26
C LYS A 335 -19.86 -14.05 11.30
N HIS A 336 -21.07 -14.25 11.81
CA HIS A 336 -21.72 -15.55 11.96
C HIS A 336 -22.64 -15.89 10.78
N PRO A 337 -22.86 -17.19 10.49
CA PRO A 337 -23.86 -17.62 9.51
C PRO A 337 -25.27 -17.18 9.88
N VAL A 338 -26.06 -16.76 8.88
CA VAL A 338 -27.44 -16.27 9.07
C VAL A 338 -28.31 -17.30 9.78
N ASP A 339 -28.21 -18.58 9.40
CA ASP A 339 -29.01 -19.66 10.01
C ASP A 339 -28.73 -19.79 11.51
N ARG A 340 -27.47 -19.66 11.94
CA ARG A 340 -27.09 -19.67 13.35
C ARG A 340 -27.70 -18.49 14.10
N ILE A 341 -27.74 -17.30 13.49
CA ILE A 341 -28.38 -16.12 14.08
C ILE A 341 -29.90 -16.34 14.20
N VAL A 342 -30.55 -16.87 13.16
CA VAL A 342 -31.98 -17.19 13.16
C VAL A 342 -32.35 -18.14 14.30
N GLU A 343 -31.55 -19.17 14.56
CA GLU A 343 -31.76 -20.10 15.67
C GLU A 343 -31.75 -19.40 17.03
N HIS A 344 -30.77 -18.52 17.27
CA HIS A 344 -30.61 -17.83 18.55
C HIS A 344 -31.68 -16.74 18.75
N VAL A 345 -32.01 -15.97 17.71
CA VAL A 345 -33.10 -14.98 17.77
C VAL A 345 -34.43 -15.70 18.01
N SER A 346 -34.67 -16.83 17.36
CA SER A 346 -35.87 -17.63 17.59
C SER A 346 -35.94 -18.18 19.02
N ALA A 347 -34.80 -18.57 19.61
CA ALA A 347 -34.72 -18.99 21.00
C ALA A 347 -35.04 -17.83 21.97
N GLU A 348 -34.53 -16.63 21.70
CA GLU A 348 -34.83 -15.42 22.47
C GLU A 348 -36.32 -15.06 22.40
N LEU A 349 -36.93 -15.11 21.22
CA LEU A 349 -38.36 -14.86 21.06
C LEU A 349 -39.22 -15.85 21.87
N ARG A 350 -38.81 -17.12 21.97
CA ARG A 350 -39.50 -18.12 22.81
C ARG A 350 -39.30 -17.89 24.31
N ARG A 351 -38.19 -17.27 24.74
CA ARG A 351 -37.97 -16.91 26.15
C ARG A 351 -38.78 -15.70 26.58
N ALA A 352 -39.07 -14.80 25.64
CA ALA A 352 -39.79 -13.55 25.88
C ALA A 352 -41.33 -13.67 25.75
N ALA A 353 -41.83 -14.74 25.13
CA ALA A 353 -43.25 -15.10 25.03
C ALA A 353 -43.73 -15.85 26.26
#